data_AF-A0A1I8BP12-F1
#
_entry.id   AF-A0A1I8BP12-F1
#
_cell.length_a   1.000
_cell.length_b   1.000
_cell.length_c   1.000
_cell.angle_alpha   90.00
_cell.angle_beta   90.00
_cell.angle_gamma   90.00
#
_symmetry.space_group_name_H-M   'P 1'
#
loop_
_entity.id
_entity.type
_entity.pdbx_description
1 polymer ?
#
loop_
_entity_poly.entity_id
_entity_poly.type
_entity_poly.pdbx_seq_one_letter_code
_entity_poly.pdbx_strand_id
1 'polypeptide(L)'
;MFEQNGMLEAQNGEINIVDSSIECFLTMLKYFYSGGVDKTILEHLDENLFAIAHKYEVISLMELCENFMSSKIGKKIGNNWL
;
A
#
# COMPACT_ATOMS: atom_id res chain seq x y z
N MET A 1 10.25 14.32 3.65
CA MET A 1 10.56 13.74 4.98
C MET A 1 12.04 13.81 5.31
N PHE A 2 12.93 13.28 4.46
CA PHE A 2 14.37 13.13 4.80
C PHE A 2 15.24 14.39 4.66
N GLU A 3 14.82 15.39 3.88
CA GLU A 3 15.60 16.61 3.64
C GLU A 3 15.22 17.78 4.58
N GLN A 4 14.32 17.52 5.54
CA GLN A 4 13.77 18.53 6.43
C GLN A 4 14.56 18.59 7.73
N ASN A 5 15.72 19.27 7.72
CA ASN A 5 16.68 19.34 8.84
C ASN A 5 16.09 19.83 10.19
N GLY A 6 14.92 20.45 10.17
CA GLY A 6 14.21 20.90 11.38
C GLY A 6 13.34 19.85 12.07
N MET A 7 13.16 18.67 11.46
CA MET A 7 12.33 17.60 12.02
C MET A 7 13.17 16.55 12.76
N LEU A 8 12.61 15.98 13.84
CA LEU A 8 13.30 14.98 14.68
C LEU A 8 13.68 13.74 13.88
N GLU A 9 12.84 13.37 12.90
CA GLU A 9 13.04 12.25 12.00
C GLU A 9 14.33 12.39 11.19
N ALA A 10 14.60 13.59 10.67
CA ALA A 10 15.81 13.88 9.91
C ALA A 10 17.07 13.98 10.80
N GLN A 11 16.90 14.42 12.05
CA GLN A 11 18.00 14.57 13.00
C GLN A 11 18.44 13.23 13.62
N ASN A 12 17.47 12.37 13.95
CA ASN A 12 17.73 11.09 14.60
C ASN A 12 17.94 9.95 13.59
N GLY A 13 17.49 10.13 12.34
CA GLY A 13 17.51 9.07 11.33
C GLY A 13 16.51 7.94 11.62
N GLU A 14 15.46 8.23 12.39
CA GLU A 14 14.44 7.27 12.82
C GLU A 14 13.05 7.82 12.55
N ILE A 15 12.15 6.99 12.00
CA ILE A 15 10.73 7.32 11.84
C ILE A 15 9.91 6.27 12.57
N ASN A 16 9.05 6.73 13.48
CA ASN A 16 8.12 5.88 14.19
C ASN A 16 6.78 5.82 13.45
N ILE A 17 6.38 4.62 13.00
CA ILE A 17 5.14 4.39 12.26
C ILE A 17 4.19 3.60 13.16
N VAL A 18 3.07 4.22 13.57
CA VAL A 18 2.17 3.67 14.60
C VAL A 18 0.79 3.28 14.07
N ASP A 19 0.45 3.68 12.86
CA ASP A 19 -0.89 3.56 12.28
C ASP A 19 -0.94 2.64 11.05
N SER A 20 0.05 1.76 10.93
CA SER A 20 0.08 0.69 9.92
C SER A 20 0.55 -0.60 10.57
N SER A 21 0.05 -1.73 10.07
CA SER A 21 0.63 -3.02 10.40
C SER A 21 2.05 -3.14 9.82
N ILE A 22 2.89 -3.92 10.51
CA ILE A 22 4.25 -4.25 10.06
C ILE A 22 4.20 -4.89 8.67
N GLU A 23 3.23 -5.77 8.44
CA GLU A 23 3.07 -6.48 7.17
C GLU A 23 2.74 -5.54 5.99
N CYS A 24 1.84 -4.58 6.19
CA CYS A 24 1.51 -3.59 5.16
C CYS A 24 2.70 -2.69 4.85
N PHE A 25 3.40 -2.20 5.88
CA PHE A 25 4.58 -1.37 5.67
C PHE A 25 5.71 -2.13 4.98
N LEU A 26 5.99 -3.37 5.39
CA LEU A 26 7.00 -4.20 4.73
C LEU A 26 6.64 -4.53 3.28
N THR A 27 5.35 -4.69 2.97
CA THR A 27 4.89 -4.91 1.59
C THR A 27 5.15 -3.68 0.73
N MET A 28 4.79 -2.49 1.21
CA MET A 28 5.09 -1.23 0.52
C MET A 28 6.61 -1.00 0.37
N LEU A 29 7.38 -1.31 1.41
CA LEU A 29 8.84 -1.22 1.37
C LEU A 29 9.41 -2.15 0.30
N LYS A 30 9.00 -3.42 0.26
CA LYS A 30 9.42 -4.36 -0.78
C LYS A 30 9.04 -3.87 -2.18
N TYR A 31 7.84 -3.31 -2.32
CA TYR A 31 7.38 -2.74 -3.58
C TYR A 31 8.31 -1.63 -4.10
N PHE A 32 8.84 -0.75 -3.24
CA PHE A 32 9.83 0.25 -3.66
C PHE A 32 11.08 -0.34 -4.32
N TYR A 33 11.49 -1.54 -3.92
CA TYR A 33 12.68 -2.20 -4.46
C TYR A 33 12.39 -3.19 -5.59
N SER A 34 11.20 -3.80 -5.62
CA SER A 34 10.84 -4.82 -6.62
C SER A 34 9.95 -4.29 -7.75
N GLY A 35 9.20 -3.21 -7.52
CA GLY A 35 8.15 -2.72 -8.41
C GLY A 35 6.89 -3.58 -8.47
N GLY A 36 6.77 -4.62 -7.64
CA GLY A 36 5.66 -5.58 -7.71
C GLY A 36 5.19 -6.08 -6.34
N VAL A 37 3.93 -6.53 -6.31
CA VAL A 37 3.30 -7.16 -5.14
C VAL A 37 2.71 -8.49 -5.57
N ASP A 38 2.96 -9.54 -4.79
CA ASP A 38 2.38 -10.86 -5.05
C ASP A 38 0.86 -10.82 -4.96
N LYS A 39 0.20 -11.54 -5.86
CA LYS A 39 -1.27 -11.55 -5.93
C LYS A 39 -1.93 -12.02 -4.64
N THR A 40 -1.36 -13.02 -3.97
CA THR A 40 -1.86 -13.53 -2.68
C THR A 40 -1.79 -12.47 -1.58
N ILE A 41 -0.77 -11.61 -1.61
CA ILE A 41 -0.63 -10.48 -0.68
C ILE A 41 -1.68 -9.42 -0.99
N LEU A 42 -1.92 -9.10 -2.27
CA LEU A 42 -3.01 -8.20 -2.67
C LEU A 42 -4.37 -8.73 -2.25
N GLU A 43 -4.62 -10.04 -2.39
CA GLU A 43 -5.86 -10.66 -1.93
C GLU A 43 -6.06 -10.54 -0.43
N HIS A 44 -4.98 -10.54 0.35
CA HIS A 44 -5.01 -10.46 1.81
C HIS A 44 -5.07 -9.02 2.36
N LEU A 45 -4.39 -8.07 1.71
CA LEU A 45 -4.12 -6.73 2.27
C LEU A 45 -4.73 -5.57 1.47
N ASP A 46 -5.47 -5.79 0.38
CA ASP A 46 -5.88 -4.75 -0.59
C ASP A 46 -6.29 -3.40 0.01
N GLU A 47 -7.25 -3.35 0.94
CA GLU A 47 -7.71 -2.10 1.56
C GLU A 47 -6.63 -1.41 2.40
N ASN A 48 -5.89 -2.18 3.21
CA ASN A 48 -4.83 -1.63 4.08
C ASN A 48 -3.59 -1.20 3.29
N LEU A 49 -3.26 -1.95 2.22
CA LEU A 49 -2.16 -1.64 1.33
C LEU A 49 -2.49 -0.40 0.49
N PHE A 50 -3.73 -0.24 0.06
CA PHE A 50 -4.22 1.00 -0.55
C PHE A 50 -4.11 2.18 0.44
N ALA A 51 -4.58 2.01 1.68
CA ALA A 51 -4.57 3.07 2.67
C ALA A 51 -3.15 3.59 2.97
N ILE A 52 -2.16 2.69 3.13
CA ILE A 52 -0.77 3.10 3.35
C ILE A 52 -0.14 3.72 2.09
N ALA A 53 -0.43 3.17 0.90
CA ALA A 53 0.05 3.74 -0.36
C ALA A 53 -0.47 5.16 -0.57
N HIS A 54 -1.75 5.40 -0.28
CA HIS A 54 -2.35 6.73 -0.30
C HIS A 54 -1.71 7.66 0.73
N LYS A 55 -1.52 7.21 1.98
CA LYS A 55 -0.90 8.00 3.06
C LYS A 55 0.52 8.49 2.71
N TYR A 56 1.32 7.65 2.09
CA TYR A 56 2.70 7.97 1.70
C TYR A 56 2.84 8.39 0.23
N GLU A 57 1.71 8.65 -0.45
CA GLU A 57 1.66 9.16 -1.83
C GLU A 57 2.40 8.29 -2.86
N VAL A 58 2.35 6.96 -2.69
CA VAL A 58 2.92 5.98 -3.61
C VAL A 58 1.92 5.71 -4.75
N ILE A 59 1.82 6.65 -5.69
CA ILE A 59 0.78 6.67 -6.73
C ILE A 59 0.69 5.34 -7.50
N SER A 60 1.82 4.77 -7.93
CA SER A 60 1.81 3.53 -8.71
C SER A 60 1.32 2.31 -7.93
N LEU A 61 1.55 2.27 -6.61
CA LEU A 61 1.02 1.20 -5.75
C LEU A 61 -0.48 1.41 -5.50
N MET A 62 -0.90 2.67 -5.35
CA MET A 62 -2.30 3.03 -5.19
C MET A 62 -3.12 2.58 -6.40
N GLU A 63 -2.69 2.94 -7.62
CA GLU A 63 -3.33 2.51 -8.89
C GLU A 63 -3.37 0.97 -9.02
N LEU A 64 -2.31 0.28 -8.60
CA LEU A 64 -2.25 -1.18 -8.60
C LEU A 64 -3.32 -1.78 -7.68
N CYS A 65 -3.47 -1.26 -6.46
CA CYS A 65 -4.51 -1.66 -5.53
C CYS A 65 -5.92 -1.35 -6.06
N GLU A 66 -6.15 -0.16 -6.63
CA GLU A 66 -7.44 0.25 -7.23
C GLU A 66 -7.87 -0.68 -8.36
N ASN A 67 -6.96 -0.97 -9.29
CA ASN A 67 -7.21 -1.89 -10.40
C ASN A 67 -7.57 -3.30 -9.88
N PHE A 68 -6.84 -3.76 -8.87
CA PHE A 68 -7.10 -5.05 -8.24
C PHE A 68 -8.48 -5.09 -7.55
N MET A 69 -8.82 -4.09 -6.74
CA MET A 69 -10.14 -3.99 -6.08
C MET A 69 -11.28 -3.88 -7.10
N SER A 70 -11.12 -3.06 -8.14
CA SER A 70 -12.09 -2.88 -9.22
C SER A 70 -12.37 -4.20 -9.96
N SER A 71 -11.34 -5.04 -10.15
CA SER A 71 -11.49 -6.35 -10.77
C SER A 71 -12.39 -7.32 -9.97
N LYS A 72 -12.49 -7.13 -8.64
CA LYS A 72 -13.36 -7.93 -7.76
C LYS A 72 -14.83 -7.50 -7.86
N ILE A 73 -15.09 -6.22 -8.11
CA ILE A 73 -16.45 -5.68 -8.27
C ILE A 73 -17.11 -6.28 -9.50
N GLY A 74 -16.41 -6.32 -10.65
CA GLY A 74 -16.95 -6.89 -11.89
C GLY A 74 -17.33 -8.37 -11.78
N LYS A 75 -16.57 -9.17 -11.03
CA LYS A 75 -16.86 -10.60 -10.79
C LYS A 75 -18.10 -10.83 -9.92
N LYS A 76 -18.40 -9.92 -8.99
CA LYS A 76 -19.52 -10.08 -8.05
C LYS A 76 -20.88 -9.82 -8.71
N ILE A 77 -20.92 -8.97 -9.74
CA ILE A 77 -22.16 -8.62 -10.45
C ILE A 77 -22.54 -9.68 -11.51
N GLY A 78 -21.56 -10.35 -12.13
CA GLY A 78 -21.80 -11.37 -13.16
C GLY A 78 -22.23 -12.75 -12.62
N ASN A 79 -22.00 -13.05 -11.34
CA ASN A 79 -22.25 -14.37 -10.76
C ASN A 79 -23.54 -14.46 -9.91
N ASN A 80 -24.35 -13.39 -9.88
CA ASN A 80 -25.59 -13.33 -9.09
C ASN A 80 -26.87 -13.26 -9.95
N TRP A 81 -26.75 -13.46 -11.27
CA TRP A 81 -27.86 -13.40 -12.24
C TRP A 81 -27.86 -14.56 -13.28
N LEU A 82 -27.22 -15.69 -12.95
CA LEU A 82 -27.36 -16.97 -13.66
C LEU A 82 -27.60 -18.07 -12.63
#